data_AF-A0A6I6N342-F1
#
_entry.id   AF-A0A6I6N342-F1
#
_cell.length_a   1.000
_cell.length_b   1.000
_cell.length_c   1.000
_cell.angle_alpha   90.00
_cell.angle_beta   90.00
_cell.angle_gamma   90.00
#
_symmetry.space_group_name_H-M   'P 1'
#
loop_
_entity.id
_entity.type
_entity.pdbx_description
1 polymer ?
#
loop_
_entity_poly.entity_id
_entity_poly.type
_entity_poly.pdbx_seq_one_letter_code
_entity_poly.pdbx_strand_id
1 'polypeptide(L)'
;MTSDWRTDRIGTAVRGENPTVLRRLASGFAVIGDVQFLPGYSVLLVDDPGVQRLSDLPKAERLAFLADMDLLGEAVERACRRLDPALRRVNLEILGNTDPFLHAHVWPRYEWEPAELVGKPVWLYPPERWRDEGSALGPRHDVLRAAIGDELDRLRSAV
;
A
#
# COMPACT_ATOMS: atom_id res chain seq x y z
N MET A 1 2.88 16.97 -21.74
CA MET A 1 2.52 17.19 -20.32
C MET A 1 2.28 15.82 -19.73
N THR A 2 3.21 15.30 -18.94
CA THR A 2 2.95 14.09 -18.14
C THR A 2 1.86 14.46 -17.14
N SER A 3 0.65 13.93 -17.30
CA SER A 3 -0.39 14.09 -16.27
C SER A 3 0.19 13.61 -14.94
N ASP A 4 -0.05 14.36 -13.86
CA ASP A 4 0.33 13.90 -12.52
C ASP A 4 -0.36 12.56 -12.28
N TRP A 5 0.41 11.48 -12.14
CA TRP A 5 -0.11 10.12 -11.97
C TRP A 5 -1.06 10.00 -10.77
N ARG A 6 -0.98 10.94 -9.82
CA ARG A 6 -1.90 11.04 -8.68
C ARG A 6 -3.34 11.32 -9.06
N THR A 7 -3.61 11.96 -10.21
CA THR A 7 -4.97 12.25 -10.67
C THR A 7 -5.62 11.06 -11.38
N ASP A 8 -4.83 10.06 -11.81
CA ASP A 8 -5.29 8.84 -12.48
C ASP A 8 -4.40 7.65 -12.06
N ARG A 9 -4.48 7.27 -10.77
CA ARG A 9 -3.57 6.27 -10.19
C ARG A 9 -3.70 4.90 -10.83
N ILE A 10 -4.93 4.47 -11.11
CA ILE A 10 -5.23 3.17 -11.71
C ILE A 10 -4.88 3.19 -13.19
N GLY A 11 -5.34 4.20 -13.96
CA GLY A 11 -5.05 4.26 -15.39
C GLY A 11 -3.55 4.40 -15.67
N THR A 12 -2.81 5.21 -14.89
CA THR A 12 -1.35 5.27 -15.02
C THR A 12 -0.67 3.96 -14.60
N ALA A 13 -1.20 3.22 -13.63
CA ALA A 13 -0.66 1.90 -13.28
C ALA A 13 -0.88 0.88 -14.42
N VAL A 14 -2.06 0.90 -15.06
CA VAL A 14 -2.37 0.08 -16.24
C VAL A 14 -1.45 0.41 -17.42
N ARG A 15 -1.12 1.69 -17.62
CA ARG A 15 -0.18 2.13 -18.68
C ARG A 15 1.31 1.93 -18.33
N GLY A 16 1.63 1.50 -17.11
CA GLY A 16 3.02 1.37 -16.64
C GLY A 16 3.72 2.72 -16.37
N GLU A 17 2.95 3.79 -16.19
CA GLU A 17 3.44 5.16 -16.00
C GLU A 17 3.48 5.56 -14.51
N ASN A 18 2.78 4.83 -13.64
CA ASN A 18 2.71 5.14 -12.22
C ASN A 18 4.02 4.72 -11.50
N PRO A 19 4.84 5.66 -11.02
CA PRO A 19 6.14 5.37 -10.43
C PRO A 19 6.05 4.72 -9.03
N THR A 20 4.86 4.61 -8.46
CA THR A 20 4.66 3.96 -7.15
C THR A 20 4.43 2.46 -7.25
N VAL A 21 4.18 1.94 -8.46
CA VAL A 21 3.94 0.51 -8.67
C VAL A 21 5.18 -0.29 -8.26
N LEU A 22 4.96 -1.21 -7.32
CA LEU A 22 5.92 -2.22 -6.93
C LEU A 22 5.78 -3.42 -7.86
N ARG A 23 4.56 -3.99 -7.96
CA ARG A 23 4.25 -5.12 -8.85
C ARG A 23 2.80 -5.09 -9.31
N ARG A 24 2.55 -5.63 -10.50
CA ARG A 24 1.23 -6.11 -10.92
C ARG A 24 0.94 -7.45 -10.24
N LEU A 25 -0.22 -7.55 -9.60
CA LEU A 25 -0.74 -8.79 -8.98
C LEU A 25 -1.92 -9.32 -9.82
N ALA A 26 -2.60 -10.38 -9.34
CA ALA A 26 -3.65 -11.05 -10.08
C ALA A 26 -4.85 -10.12 -10.36
N SER A 27 -5.26 -9.36 -9.35
CA SER A 27 -6.48 -8.54 -9.32
C SER A 27 -6.22 -7.03 -9.30
N GLY A 28 -4.95 -6.60 -9.35
CA GLY A 28 -4.61 -5.21 -9.07
C GLY A 28 -3.13 -4.89 -9.11
N PHE A 29 -2.78 -3.75 -8.52
CA PHE A 29 -1.43 -3.24 -8.44
C PHE A 29 -1.03 -3.00 -6.99
N ALA A 30 0.05 -3.65 -6.55
CA ALA A 30 0.73 -3.28 -5.32
C ALA A 30 1.55 -2.02 -5.57
N VAL A 31 1.26 -0.95 -4.82
CA VAL A 31 1.97 0.33 -4.89
C VAL A 31 2.49 0.74 -3.52
N ILE A 32 3.60 1.48 -3.49
CA ILE A 32 4.05 2.15 -2.25
C ILE A 32 3.30 3.47 -2.06
N GLY A 33 2.93 3.81 -0.82
CA GLY A 33 2.17 5.00 -0.51
C GLY A 33 2.97 6.30 -0.59
N ASP A 34 2.26 7.41 -0.82
CA ASP A 34 2.83 8.75 -1.04
C ASP A 34 3.58 9.31 0.18
N VAL A 35 3.18 8.91 1.38
CA VAL A 35 3.80 9.31 2.65
C VAL A 35 4.41 8.09 3.31
N GLN A 36 5.52 8.27 4.02
CA GLN A 36 6.28 7.18 4.62
C GLN A 36 6.67 7.51 6.07
N PHE A 37 5.87 8.33 6.78
CA PHE A 37 6.07 8.58 8.21
C PHE A 37 5.86 7.31 9.04
N LEU A 38 5.09 6.35 8.52
CA LEU A 38 5.17 4.93 8.87
C LEU A 38 5.81 4.23 7.66
N PRO A 39 7.13 3.95 7.70
CA PRO A 39 7.83 3.35 6.57
C PRO A 39 7.18 2.03 6.16
N GLY A 40 7.03 1.83 4.86
CA GLY A 40 6.45 0.61 4.28
C GLY A 40 4.96 0.70 4.01
N TYR A 41 4.32 1.84 4.32
CA TYR A 41 2.95 2.10 3.89
C TYR A 41 2.79 1.82 2.40
N SER A 42 1.88 0.91 2.09
CA SER A 42 1.60 0.42 0.75
C SER A 42 0.10 0.36 0.53
N VAL A 43 -0.31 0.32 -0.74
CA VAL A 43 -1.71 0.27 -1.15
C VAL A 43 -1.86 -0.79 -2.24
N LEU A 44 -2.90 -1.62 -2.13
CA LEU A 44 -3.38 -2.42 -3.24
C LEU A 44 -4.45 -1.62 -3.98
N LEU A 45 -4.21 -1.30 -5.25
CA LEU A 45 -5.18 -0.68 -6.14
C LEU A 45 -5.87 -1.76 -6.96
N VAL A 46 -7.20 -1.69 -7.10
CA VAL A 46 -7.92 -2.46 -8.13
C VAL A 46 -7.42 -2.05 -9.53
N ASP A 47 -7.58 -2.93 -10.51
CA ASP A 47 -7.17 -2.65 -11.88
C ASP A 47 -8.26 -2.05 -12.79
N ASP A 48 -9.52 -2.08 -12.35
CA ASP A 48 -10.64 -1.42 -13.01
C ASP A 48 -11.10 -0.18 -12.22
N PRO A 49 -10.94 1.05 -12.76
CA PRO A 49 -11.35 2.28 -12.09
C PRO A 49 -12.87 2.38 -11.86
N GLY A 50 -13.70 1.56 -12.51
CA GLY A 50 -15.15 1.50 -12.29
C GLY A 50 -15.56 0.78 -11.00
N VAL A 51 -14.66 0.00 -10.40
CA VAL A 51 -14.92 -0.76 -9.17
C VAL A 51 -14.67 0.13 -7.97
N GLN A 52 -15.72 0.42 -7.17
CA GLN A 52 -15.62 1.36 -6.05
C GLN A 52 -15.45 0.65 -4.69
N ARG A 53 -15.92 -0.59 -4.58
CA ARG A 53 -15.93 -1.36 -3.33
C ARG A 53 -15.91 -2.86 -3.62
N LEU A 54 -15.54 -3.66 -2.62
CA LEU A 54 -15.44 -5.13 -2.75
C LEU A 54 -16.74 -5.76 -3.27
N SER A 55 -17.90 -5.22 -2.91
CA SER A 55 -19.20 -5.76 -3.30
C SER A 55 -19.52 -5.60 -4.78
N ASP A 56 -18.83 -4.70 -5.49
CA ASP A 56 -19.03 -4.49 -6.92
C ASP A 56 -18.36 -5.61 -7.74
N LEU A 57 -17.33 -6.25 -7.18
CA LEU A 57 -16.66 -7.39 -7.80
C LEU A 57 -17.50 -8.67 -7.71
N PRO A 58 -17.53 -9.49 -8.78
CA PRO A 58 -17.93 -10.89 -8.73
C PRO A 58 -17.19 -11.65 -7.64
N LYS A 59 -17.79 -12.72 -7.11
CA LYS A 59 -17.25 -13.45 -5.96
C LYS A 59 -15.81 -13.95 -6.18
N ALA A 60 -15.48 -14.43 -7.38
CA ALA A 60 -14.14 -14.91 -7.71
C ALA A 60 -13.11 -13.78 -7.69
N GLU A 61 -13.38 -12.67 -8.35
CA GLU A 61 -12.51 -11.48 -8.38
C GLU A 61 -12.35 -10.85 -7.00
N ARG A 62 -13.42 -10.81 -6.21
CA ARG A 62 -13.35 -10.36 -4.81
C ARG A 62 -12.40 -11.21 -3.97
N LEU A 63 -12.43 -12.52 -4.14
CA LEU A 63 -11.52 -13.42 -3.44
C LEU A 63 -10.08 -13.23 -3.91
N ALA A 64 -9.87 -13.02 -5.20
CA ALA A 64 -8.54 -12.70 -5.74
C ALA A 64 -8.01 -11.38 -5.16
N PHE A 65 -8.84 -10.34 -5.05
CA PHE A 65 -8.47 -9.08 -4.43
C PHE A 65 -8.08 -9.23 -2.95
N LEU A 66 -8.84 -10.01 -2.19
CA LEU A 66 -8.51 -10.28 -0.79
C LEU A 66 -7.23 -11.11 -0.64
N ALA A 67 -6.97 -12.04 -1.57
CA ALA A 67 -5.74 -12.81 -1.59
C ALA A 67 -4.52 -11.94 -1.96
N ASP A 68 -4.65 -11.02 -2.91
CA ASP A 68 -3.59 -10.05 -3.24
C ASP A 68 -3.34 -9.07 -2.09
N MET A 69 -4.38 -8.69 -1.35
CA MET A 69 -4.25 -7.84 -0.16
C MET A 69 -3.47 -8.55 0.95
N ASP A 70 -3.77 -9.83 1.18
CA ASP A 70 -3.03 -10.70 2.11
C ASP A 70 -1.56 -10.85 1.69
N LEU A 71 -1.31 -11.16 0.42
CA LEU A 71 0.03 -11.26 -0.17
C LEU A 71 0.83 -9.96 0.02
N LEU A 72 0.23 -8.80 -0.26
CA LEU A 72 0.89 -7.50 -0.04
C LEU A 72 1.14 -7.25 1.44
N GLY A 73 0.19 -7.57 2.31
CA GLY A 73 0.32 -7.49 3.76
C GLY A 73 1.53 -8.28 4.27
N GLU A 74 1.65 -9.53 3.84
CA GLU A 74 2.76 -10.40 4.24
C GLU A 74 4.11 -9.91 3.68
N ALA A 75 4.15 -9.49 2.41
CA ALA A 75 5.37 -8.96 1.81
C ALA A 75 5.88 -7.72 2.56
N VAL A 76 4.96 -6.81 2.88
CA VAL A 76 5.26 -5.61 3.67
C VAL A 76 5.72 -5.97 5.07
N GLU A 77 5.05 -6.92 5.75
CA GLU A 77 5.45 -7.37 7.08
C GLU A 77 6.87 -7.95 7.09
N ARG A 78 7.18 -8.86 6.16
CA ARG A 78 8.50 -9.49 6.05
C ARG A 78 9.60 -8.47 5.74
N ALA A 79 9.35 -7.58 4.78
CA ALA A 79 10.29 -6.54 4.40
C ALA A 79 10.56 -5.56 5.56
N CYS A 80 9.50 -5.06 6.20
CA CYS A 80 9.63 -4.10 7.29
C CYS A 80 10.29 -4.73 8.53
N ARG A 81 9.94 -5.97 8.89
CA ARG A 81 10.56 -6.68 10.02
C ARG A 81 12.06 -6.88 9.81
N ARG A 82 12.49 -7.10 8.57
CA ARG A 82 13.90 -7.24 8.22
C ARG A 82 14.66 -5.91 8.30
N LEU A 83 13.99 -4.79 8.01
CA LEU A 83 14.61 -3.46 7.95
C LEU A 83 14.54 -2.70 9.28
N ASP A 84 13.51 -2.94 10.09
CA ASP A 84 13.30 -2.31 11.39
C ASP A 84 12.77 -3.34 12.40
N PRO A 85 13.56 -3.72 13.42
CA PRO A 85 13.14 -4.69 14.45
C PRO A 85 12.02 -4.14 15.36
N ALA A 86 11.71 -2.84 15.31
CA ALA A 86 10.61 -2.24 16.04
C ALA A 86 9.24 -2.45 15.38
N LEU A 87 9.16 -3.17 14.25
CA LEU A 87 7.88 -3.52 13.65
C LEU A 87 7.01 -4.29 14.66
N ARG A 88 5.86 -3.71 14.97
CA ARG A 88 4.86 -4.25 15.90
C ARG A 88 3.88 -5.17 15.20
N ARG A 89 3.26 -4.69 14.12
CA ARG A 89 2.24 -5.41 13.32
C ARG A 89 1.96 -4.71 12.01
N VAL A 90 1.10 -5.29 11.17
CA VAL A 90 0.51 -4.64 10.00
C VAL A 90 -1.01 -4.45 10.20
N ASN A 91 -1.56 -3.33 9.75
CA ASN A 91 -3.01 -3.08 9.65
C ASN A 91 -3.43 -3.12 8.18
N LEU A 92 -4.57 -3.76 7.90
CA LEU A 92 -5.17 -3.86 6.57
C LEU A 92 -6.53 -3.17 6.60
N GLU A 93 -6.75 -2.19 5.72
CA GLU A 93 -7.93 -1.33 5.77
C GLU A 93 -8.49 -1.08 4.37
N ILE A 94 -9.78 -1.30 4.16
CA ILE A 94 -10.51 -0.91 2.95
C ILE A 94 -11.53 0.15 3.37
N LEU A 95 -11.37 1.38 2.89
CA LEU A 95 -12.18 2.54 3.30
C LEU A 95 -12.94 3.14 2.11
N GLY A 96 -12.29 3.97 1.29
CA GLY A 96 -12.86 4.51 0.06
C GLY A 96 -13.79 5.73 0.19
N ASN A 97 -13.79 6.43 1.33
CA ASN A 97 -14.68 7.60 1.54
C ASN A 97 -14.29 8.84 0.69
N THR A 98 -12.99 9.05 0.46
CA THR A 98 -12.47 10.22 -0.28
C THR A 98 -12.23 9.90 -1.75
N ASP A 99 -11.57 8.77 -2.01
CA ASP A 99 -11.25 8.29 -3.36
C ASP A 99 -12.17 7.09 -3.69
N PRO A 100 -13.17 7.25 -4.57
CA PRO A 100 -14.24 6.27 -4.76
C PRO A 100 -13.85 5.16 -5.76
N PHE A 101 -12.68 4.55 -5.55
CA PHE A 101 -12.26 3.32 -6.24
C PHE A 101 -11.82 2.30 -5.19
N LEU A 102 -11.94 1.00 -5.48
CA LEU A 102 -11.54 -0.04 -4.53
C LEU A 102 -10.03 -0.04 -4.35
N HIS A 103 -9.60 0.16 -3.10
CA HIS A 103 -8.22 0.04 -2.69
C HIS A 103 -8.11 -0.43 -1.24
N ALA A 104 -7.02 -1.13 -0.93
CA ALA A 104 -6.71 -1.58 0.42
C ALA A 104 -5.39 -0.97 0.89
N HIS A 105 -5.41 -0.33 2.05
CA HIS A 105 -4.23 0.19 2.71
C HIS A 105 -3.53 -0.90 3.53
N VAL A 106 -2.21 -0.93 3.45
CA VAL A 106 -1.33 -1.81 4.22
C VAL A 106 -0.39 -0.94 5.05
N TRP A 107 -0.62 -0.90 6.35
CA TRP A 107 0.06 -0.01 7.28
C TRP A 107 0.95 -0.78 8.27
N PRO A 108 2.28 -0.78 8.07
CA PRO A 108 3.22 -1.16 9.11
C PRO A 108 3.06 -0.26 10.34
N ARG A 109 2.99 -0.88 11.51
CA ARG A 109 2.91 -0.23 12.82
C ARG A 109 4.16 -0.56 13.61
N TYR A 110 4.66 0.38 14.41
CA TYR A 110 5.95 0.30 15.05
C TYR A 110 5.87 0.62 16.56
N GLU A 111 6.76 0.01 17.35
CA GLU A 111 6.80 0.25 18.80
C GLU A 111 7.29 1.66 19.16
N TRP A 112 7.98 2.35 18.24
CA TRP A 112 8.41 3.73 18.44
C TRP A 112 7.31 4.77 18.17
N GLU A 113 6.13 4.35 17.69
CA GLU A 113 4.99 5.25 17.50
C GLU A 113 4.59 5.91 18.85
N PRO A 114 4.09 7.15 18.84
CA PRO A 114 3.62 7.80 20.06
C PRO A 114 2.58 6.94 20.79
N ALA A 115 2.71 6.81 22.11
CA ALA A 115 1.88 5.91 22.93
C ALA A 115 0.37 6.22 22.79
N GLU A 116 0.03 7.48 22.57
CA GLU A 116 -1.33 7.96 22.36
C GLU A 116 -1.90 7.66 20.96
N LEU A 117 -1.08 7.19 20.00
CA LEU A 117 -1.44 6.87 18.62
C LEU A 117 -1.25 5.39 18.25
N VAL A 118 -0.28 4.67 18.84
CA VAL A 118 0.07 3.29 18.45
C VAL A 118 -1.11 2.31 18.56
N GLY A 119 -2.03 2.56 19.49
CA GLY A 119 -3.25 1.77 19.69
C GLY A 119 -4.46 2.21 18.85
N LYS A 120 -4.32 3.25 18.03
CA LYS A 120 -5.42 3.89 17.28
C LYS A 120 -5.30 3.63 15.77
N PRO A 121 -6.39 3.83 15.00
CA PRO A 121 -6.33 3.86 13.55
C PRO A 121 -5.34 4.91 13.04
N VAL A 122 -4.60 4.60 11.97
CA VAL A 122 -3.57 5.49 11.40
C VAL A 122 -4.14 6.84 11.00
N TRP A 123 -5.40 6.90 10.57
CA TRP A 123 -6.10 8.13 10.19
C TRP A 123 -6.26 9.16 11.32
N LEU A 124 -5.99 8.80 12.56
CA LEU A 124 -5.97 9.74 13.70
C LEU A 124 -4.60 10.41 13.91
N TYR A 125 -3.59 10.08 13.08
CA TYR A 125 -2.36 10.85 13.03
C TYR A 125 -2.64 12.30 12.62
N PRO A 126 -1.93 13.28 13.21
CA PRO A 126 -2.20 14.69 12.98
C PRO A 126 -1.94 15.08 11.51
N PRO A 127 -2.71 16.03 10.95
CA PRO A 127 -2.62 16.44 9.53
C PRO A 127 -1.22 16.79 9.04
N GLU A 128 -0.34 17.25 9.94
CA GLU A 128 1.05 17.61 9.65
C GLU A 128 1.85 16.41 9.15
N ARG A 129 1.59 15.21 9.68
CA ARG A 129 2.29 13.98 9.27
C ARG A 129 1.98 13.60 7.82
N TRP A 130 0.77 13.90 7.35
CA TRP A 130 0.34 13.64 5.99
C TRP A 130 0.89 14.66 4.97
N ARG A 131 1.38 15.81 5.45
CA ARG A 131 1.91 16.91 4.63
C ARG A 131 3.41 17.13 4.81
N ASP A 132 4.05 16.33 5.66
CA ASP A 132 5.48 16.45 5.94
C ASP A 132 6.31 15.97 4.74
N GLU A 133 6.96 16.91 4.06
CA GLU A 133 7.91 16.63 2.96
C GLU A 133 9.07 15.73 3.41
N GLY A 134 9.43 15.81 4.70
CA GLY A 134 10.40 14.93 5.35
C GLY A 134 9.97 13.46 5.39
N SER A 135 8.68 13.18 5.17
CA SER A 135 8.10 11.84 5.09
C SER A 135 7.60 11.47 3.68
N ALA A 136 7.52 12.41 2.75
CA ALA A 136 7.06 12.15 1.38
C ALA A 136 7.91 11.07 0.68
N LEU A 137 7.28 10.25 -0.15
CA LEU A 137 7.96 9.24 -0.95
C LEU A 137 9.07 9.86 -1.82
N GLY A 138 10.20 9.17 -1.93
CA GLY A 138 11.39 9.63 -2.63
C GLY A 138 12.55 8.63 -2.52
N PRO A 139 13.72 8.94 -3.11
CA PRO A 139 14.83 7.98 -3.27
C PRO A 139 15.33 7.33 -1.99
N ARG A 140 15.19 8.00 -0.83
CA ARG A 140 15.53 7.43 0.49
C ARG A 140 14.78 6.13 0.81
N HIS A 141 13.66 5.86 0.12
CA HIS A 141 12.84 4.67 0.32
C HIS A 141 13.14 3.57 -0.71
N ASP A 142 14.13 3.72 -1.60
CA ASP A 142 14.40 2.74 -2.65
C ASP A 142 14.77 1.36 -2.08
N VAL A 143 15.52 1.31 -0.98
CA VAL A 143 15.84 0.07 -0.27
C VAL A 143 14.58 -0.63 0.25
N LEU A 144 13.66 0.14 0.83
CA LEU A 144 12.38 -0.37 1.33
C LEU A 144 11.49 -0.84 0.18
N ARG A 145 11.41 -0.08 -0.91
CA ARG A 145 10.66 -0.45 -2.12
C ARG A 145 11.17 -1.75 -2.73
N ALA A 146 12.49 -1.87 -2.88
CA ALA A 146 13.13 -3.07 -3.37
C ALA A 146 12.84 -4.26 -2.45
N ALA A 147 12.96 -4.07 -1.13
CA ALA A 147 12.66 -5.10 -0.14
C ALA A 147 11.22 -5.64 -0.27
N ILE A 148 10.22 -4.76 -0.36
CA ILE A 148 8.81 -5.19 -0.52
C ILE A 148 8.62 -5.89 -1.86
N GLY A 149 9.19 -5.35 -2.94
CA GLY A 149 9.14 -5.97 -4.27
C GLY A 149 9.73 -7.38 -4.30
N ASP A 150 10.87 -7.58 -3.64
CA ASP A 150 11.52 -8.89 -3.55
C ASP A 150 10.69 -9.89 -2.75
N GLU A 151 10.07 -9.47 -1.63
CA GLU A 151 9.18 -10.37 -0.87
C GLU A 151 7.93 -10.75 -1.68
N LEU A 152 7.34 -9.80 -2.44
CA LEU A 152 6.23 -10.09 -3.35
C LEU A 152 6.62 -11.15 -4.38
N ASP A 153 7.80 -11.03 -5.00
CA ASP A 153 8.27 -11.98 -6.02
C ASP A 153 8.55 -13.37 -5.42
N ARG A 154 9.12 -13.43 -4.20
CA ARG A 154 9.37 -14.69 -3.50
C ARG A 154 8.08 -15.40 -3.11
N LEU A 155 7.13 -14.67 -2.51
CA LEU A 155 5.85 -15.25 -2.07
C LEU A 155 5.04 -15.78 -3.24
N ARG A 156 5.01 -15.06 -4.37
CA ARG A 156 4.34 -15.51 -5.59
C ARG A 156 4.98 -16.75 -6.23
N SER A 157 6.27 -16.96 -6.02
CA SER A 157 6.99 -18.14 -6.54
C SER A 157 6.81 -19.39 -5.67
N ALA A 158 6.24 -19.23 -4.46
CA ALA A 158 6.01 -20.31 -3.50
C ALA A 158 4.60 -20.91 -3.58
N VAL A 159 3.74 -20.37 -4.45
CA VAL A 159 2.36 -20.78 -4.72
C VAL A 159 2.28 -21.41 -6.10
#